data_AF-A7J2Z8-F1
#
_entry.id   AF-A7J2Z8-F1
#
_cell.length_a   1.000
_cell.length_b   1.000
_cell.length_c   1.000
_cell.angle_alpha   90.00
_cell.angle_beta   90.00
_cell.angle_gamma   90.00
#
_symmetry.space_group_name_H-M   'P 1'
#
loop_
_entity.id
_entity.type
_entity.pdbx_description
1 polymer ?
#
loop_
_entity_poly.entity_id
_entity_poly.type
_entity_poly.pdbx_seq_one_letter_code
_entity_poly.pdbx_strand_id
1 'polypeptide(L)'
;QPNAMGGREVGGLANMLAAHMDLENPEHISAVKTYWNAPVMPKGQGLKAVDMFNAIESGKVKFVWIMGTNPVVSMPNRGQVERALSKCEMVVVSDIVESNDTLS
;
A
#
# COMPACT_ATOMS: atom_id res chain seq x y z
N GLN A 1 6.01 14.58 3.17
CA GLN A 1 4.60 14.24 3.40
C GLN A 1 4.04 15.11 4.52
N PRO A 2 3.30 16.19 4.20
CA PRO A 2 2.77 17.10 5.23
C PRO A 2 1.68 16.46 6.10
N ASN A 3 0.95 15.47 5.58
CA ASN A 3 -0.10 14.75 6.32
C ASN A 3 0.27 13.28 6.64
N ALA A 4 1.53 13.04 7.03
CA ALA A 4 2.00 11.68 7.35
C ALA A 4 1.25 11.05 8.54
N MET A 5 0.79 11.87 9.49
CA MET A 5 0.05 11.41 10.67
C MET A 5 -1.41 11.12 10.32
N GLY A 6 -2.11 12.02 9.62
CA GLY A 6 -3.48 11.78 9.20
C GLY A 6 -3.63 10.56 8.28
N GLY A 7 -2.65 10.30 7.41
CA GLY A 7 -2.61 9.06 6.62
C GLY A 7 -2.58 7.79 7.47
N ARG A 8 -1.91 7.83 8.64
CA ARG A 8 -1.90 6.72 9.60
C ARG A 8 -3.26 6.58 10.28
N GLU A 9 -3.81 7.69 10.76
CA GLU A 9 -5.11 7.70 11.44
C GLU A 9 -6.23 7.09 10.58
N VAL A 10 -6.19 7.29 9.25
CA VAL A 10 -7.23 6.76 8.34
C VAL A 10 -6.95 5.35 7.81
N GLY A 11 -5.97 4.63 8.35
CA GLY A 11 -5.69 3.24 7.98
C GLY A 11 -4.74 3.07 6.78
N GLY A 12 -3.93 4.09 6.45
CA GLY A 12 -2.95 4.04 5.37
C GLY A 12 -1.68 3.22 5.68
N LEU A 13 -1.68 2.37 6.72
CA LEU A 13 -0.58 1.46 7.02
C LEU A 13 -1.02 0.00 6.86
N ALA A 14 -0.10 -0.84 6.40
CA ALA A 14 -0.37 -2.26 6.19
C ALA A 14 -0.61 -3.06 7.49
N ASN A 15 -0.31 -2.49 8.67
CA ASN A 15 -0.28 -3.20 9.95
C ASN A 15 -1.34 -2.73 10.96
N MET A 16 -2.26 -1.84 10.58
CA MET A 16 -3.34 -1.39 11.47
C MET A 16 -4.57 -0.98 10.67
N LEU A 17 -5.72 -0.98 11.33
CA LEU A 17 -6.97 -0.45 10.80
C LEU A 17 -7.05 1.08 11.02
N ALA A 18 -8.09 1.69 10.47
CA ALA A 18 -8.40 3.10 10.73
C ALA A 18 -8.62 3.36 12.24
N ALA A 19 -8.44 4.62 12.65
CA ALA A 19 -8.50 5.07 14.03
C ALA A 19 -7.55 4.34 14.99
N HIS A 20 -6.36 3.94 14.50
CA HIS A 20 -5.35 3.19 15.27
C HIS A 20 -5.85 1.86 15.84
N MET A 21 -6.89 1.29 15.25
CA MET A 21 -7.40 -0.01 15.67
C MET A 21 -6.44 -1.13 15.27
N ASP A 22 -6.13 -2.00 16.21
CA ASP A 22 -5.32 -3.20 16.03
C ASP A 22 -6.02 -4.27 15.16
N LEU A 23 -5.29 -4.80 14.17
CA LEU A 23 -5.70 -5.91 13.31
C LEU A 23 -5.80 -7.25 14.05
N GLU A 24 -5.07 -7.40 15.16
CA GLU A 24 -5.04 -8.62 15.96
C GLU A 24 -6.11 -8.64 17.05
N ASN A 25 -6.82 -7.52 17.26
CA ASN A 25 -7.93 -7.43 18.20
C ASN A 25 -9.27 -7.79 17.49
N PRO A 26 -9.96 -8.88 17.89
CA PRO A 26 -11.22 -9.28 17.29
C PRO A 26 -12.35 -8.25 17.43
N GLU A 27 -12.37 -7.47 18.51
CA GLU A 27 -13.39 -6.44 18.75
C GLU A 27 -13.21 -5.28 17.77
N HIS A 28 -11.97 -4.88 17.51
CA HIS A 28 -11.64 -3.86 16.51
C HIS A 28 -12.02 -4.30 15.10
N ILE A 29 -11.66 -5.53 14.71
CA ILE A 29 -12.07 -6.11 13.43
C ILE A 29 -13.59 -6.11 13.30
N SER A 30 -14.32 -6.53 14.34
CA SER A 30 -15.77 -6.56 14.37
C SER A 30 -16.40 -5.17 14.21
N ALA A 31 -15.85 -4.16 14.89
CA ALA A 31 -16.31 -2.77 14.81
C ALA A 31 -16.18 -2.22 13.38
N VAL A 32 -15.00 -2.34 12.78
CA VAL A 32 -14.76 -1.86 11.39
C VAL A 32 -15.61 -2.65 10.39
N LYS A 33 -15.68 -3.98 10.54
CA LYS A 33 -16.50 -4.84 9.67
C LYS A 33 -17.97 -4.41 9.66
N THR A 34 -18.52 -4.16 10.85
CA THR A 34 -19.91 -3.76 11.01
C THR A 34 -20.15 -2.37 10.43
N TYR A 35 -19.28 -1.40 10.76
CA TYR A 35 -19.41 -0.03 10.30
C TYR A 35 -19.35 0.10 8.77
N TRP A 36 -18.43 -0.62 8.12
CA TRP A 36 -18.30 -0.63 6.65
C TRP A 36 -19.21 -1.62 5.93
N ASN A 37 -19.99 -2.43 6.65
CA ASN A 37 -20.72 -3.57 6.10
C ASN A 37 -19.81 -4.47 5.22
N ALA A 38 -18.59 -4.70 5.69
CA ALA A 38 -17.55 -5.38 4.92
C ALA A 38 -17.78 -6.91 4.93
N PRO A 39 -17.89 -7.57 3.76
CA PRO A 39 -18.12 -9.01 3.70
C PRO A 39 -16.88 -9.80 4.13
N VAL A 40 -15.68 -9.24 3.91
CA VAL A 40 -14.39 -9.86 4.20
C VAL A 40 -13.51 -8.83 4.90
N MET A 41 -12.81 -9.28 5.94
CA MET A 41 -11.81 -8.49 6.66
C MET A 41 -10.42 -9.11 6.48
N PRO A 42 -9.34 -8.31 6.57
CA PRO A 42 -7.98 -8.83 6.62
C PRO A 42 -7.81 -9.80 7.80
N LYS A 43 -7.03 -10.86 7.58
CA LYS A 43 -6.70 -11.87 8.60
C LYS A 43 -5.38 -11.60 9.33
N GLY A 44 -4.71 -10.51 8.98
CA GLY A 44 -3.39 -10.16 9.47
C GLY A 44 -2.82 -8.98 8.70
N GLN A 45 -1.58 -8.62 9.02
CA GLN A 45 -0.88 -7.48 8.44
C GLN A 45 -0.57 -7.71 6.94
N GLY A 46 -0.66 -6.64 6.15
CA GLY A 46 -0.21 -6.61 4.77
C GLY A 46 1.31 -6.48 4.64
N LEU A 47 1.79 -6.47 3.40
CA LEU A 47 3.21 -6.30 3.10
C LEU A 47 3.64 -4.85 3.33
N LYS A 48 4.79 -4.67 3.98
CA LYS A 48 5.46 -3.36 4.05
C LYS A 48 6.10 -3.05 2.70
N ALA A 49 6.45 -1.79 2.46
CA ALA A 49 6.87 -1.32 1.13
C ALA A 49 7.98 -2.17 0.48
N VAL A 50 9.07 -2.50 1.21
CA VAL A 50 10.15 -3.33 0.67
C VAL A 50 9.66 -4.74 0.31
N ASP A 51 8.92 -5.39 1.21
CA ASP A 51 8.36 -6.73 0.97
C ASP A 51 7.30 -6.74 -0.13
N MET A 52 6.56 -5.65 -0.29
CA MET A 52 5.59 -5.46 -1.36
C MET A 52 6.29 -5.43 -2.71
N PHE A 53 7.39 -4.69 -2.87
CA PHE A 53 8.13 -4.69 -4.14
C PHE A 53 8.84 -6.03 -4.42
N ASN A 54 9.31 -6.74 -3.40
CA ASN A 54 9.76 -8.14 -3.56
C ASN A 54 8.61 -9.04 -4.07
N ALA A 55 7.41 -8.87 -3.54
CA ALA A 55 6.23 -9.65 -3.95
C ALA A 55 5.74 -9.29 -5.36
N ILE A 56 5.89 -8.03 -5.78
CA ILE A 56 5.63 -7.61 -7.16
C ILE A 56 6.66 -8.25 -8.10
N GLU A 57 7.96 -8.14 -7.80
CA GLU A 57 9.03 -8.68 -8.67
C GLU A 57 8.97 -10.20 -8.84
N SER A 58 8.48 -10.92 -7.81
CA SER A 58 8.25 -12.37 -7.84
C SER A 58 6.92 -12.79 -8.47
N GLY A 59 6.06 -11.84 -8.86
CA GLY A 59 4.75 -12.11 -9.46
C GLY A 59 3.65 -12.53 -8.49
N LYS A 60 3.91 -12.49 -7.17
CA LYS A 60 2.90 -12.74 -6.12
C LYS A 60 1.88 -11.61 -6.05
N VAL A 61 2.32 -10.36 -6.23
CA VAL A 61 1.46 -9.18 -6.37
C VAL A 61 1.47 -8.76 -7.83
N LYS A 62 0.29 -8.77 -8.46
CA LYS A 62 0.12 -8.54 -9.90
C LYS A 62 -0.42 -7.16 -10.25
N PHE A 63 -1.00 -6.48 -9.25
CA PHE A 63 -1.56 -5.15 -9.38
C PHE A 63 -1.00 -4.26 -8.28
N VAL A 64 -0.59 -3.06 -8.62
CA VAL A 64 -0.21 -2.02 -7.66
C VAL A 64 -0.82 -0.68 -8.05
N TRP A 65 -1.38 0.01 -7.05
CA TRP A 65 -1.86 1.38 -7.21
C TRP A 65 -1.02 2.31 -6.34
N ILE A 66 -0.33 3.23 -7.00
CA ILE A 66 0.60 4.19 -6.41
C ILE A 66 -0.08 5.55 -6.41
N MET A 67 -0.31 6.10 -5.22
CA MET A 67 -1.07 7.35 -5.04
C MET A 67 -0.19 8.43 -4.41
N GLY A 68 0.05 9.52 -5.14
CA GLY A 68 0.75 10.72 -4.64
C GLY A 68 2.17 10.47 -4.13
N THR A 69 2.89 9.52 -4.75
CA THR A 69 4.27 9.19 -4.38
C THR A 69 5.05 8.65 -5.58
N ASN A 70 6.38 8.73 -5.52
CA ASN A 70 7.31 8.25 -6.55
C ASN A 70 8.26 7.20 -5.95
N PRO A 71 7.85 5.92 -5.87
CA PRO A 71 8.64 4.86 -5.24
C PRO A 71 9.99 4.61 -5.93
N VAL A 72 10.13 4.91 -7.21
CA VAL A 72 11.42 4.77 -7.93
C VAL A 72 12.48 5.70 -7.34
N VAL A 73 12.08 6.86 -6.80
CA VAL A 73 12.98 7.80 -6.11
C VAL A 73 13.00 7.57 -4.60
N SER A 74 11.85 7.27 -3.97
CA SER A 74 11.74 7.26 -2.51
C SER A 74 12.15 5.93 -1.86
N MET A 75 12.23 4.83 -2.61
CA MET A 75 12.66 3.52 -2.10
C MET A 75 14.18 3.39 -2.13
N PRO A 76 14.78 2.63 -1.19
CA PRO A 76 16.23 2.50 -1.08
C PRO A 76 16.89 1.80 -2.27
N ASN A 77 16.17 0.95 -3.01
CA ASN A 77 16.69 0.21 -4.15
C ASN A 77 15.91 0.54 -5.42
N ARG A 78 16.29 1.64 -6.08
CA ARG A 78 15.69 2.10 -7.34
C ARG A 78 15.59 1.00 -8.40
N GLY A 79 16.72 0.35 -8.70
CA GLY A 79 16.77 -0.65 -9.77
C GLY A 79 15.89 -1.86 -9.51
N GLN A 80 15.67 -2.22 -8.23
CA GLN A 80 14.68 -3.23 -7.89
C GLN A 80 13.26 -2.77 -8.17
N VAL A 81 12.90 -1.55 -7.76
CA VAL A 81 11.56 -1.01 -7.97
C VAL A 81 11.24 -0.95 -9.46
N GLU A 82 12.16 -0.49 -10.30
CA GLU A 82 12.00 -0.47 -11.76
C GLU A 82 11.76 -1.88 -12.35
N ARG A 83 12.52 -2.89 -11.89
CA ARG A 83 12.29 -4.29 -12.30
C ARG A 83 10.97 -4.85 -11.79
N ALA A 84 10.55 -4.47 -10.59
CA ALA A 84 9.28 -4.91 -10.03
C ALA A 84 8.11 -4.33 -10.83
N LEU A 85 8.12 -3.01 -11.05
CA LEU A 85 7.07 -2.32 -11.80
C LEU A 85 6.95 -2.82 -13.24
N SER A 86 8.07 -3.07 -13.93
CA SER A 86 8.05 -3.58 -15.31
C SER A 86 7.55 -5.04 -15.42
N LYS A 87 7.60 -5.83 -14.34
CA LYS A 87 7.04 -7.20 -14.27
C LYS A 87 5.60 -7.24 -13.75
N CYS A 88 5.11 -6.16 -13.15
CA CYS A 88 3.76 -6.11 -12.61
C CYS A 88 2.75 -6.16 -13.75
N GLU A 89 1.67 -6.94 -13.62
CA GLU A 89 0.66 -7.07 -14.69
C GLU A 89 -0.09 -5.75 -14.91
N MET A 90 -0.24 -4.95 -13.85
CA MET A 90 -0.84 -3.62 -13.94
C MET A 90 -0.31 -2.69 -12.86
N VAL A 91 0.20 -1.54 -13.31
CA VAL A 91 0.61 -0.42 -12.47
C VAL A 91 -0.34 0.74 -12.73
N VAL A 92 -1.01 1.23 -11.69
CA VAL A 92 -1.81 2.46 -11.75
C VAL A 92 -1.09 3.53 -10.94
N VAL A 93 -0.95 4.72 -11.51
CA VAL A 93 -0.42 5.89 -10.81
C VAL A 93 -1.49 6.96 -10.76
N SER A 94 -1.78 7.47 -9.56
CA SER A 94 -2.62 8.65 -9.35
C SER A 94 -1.77 9.75 -8.75
N ASP A 95 -1.44 10.75 -9.54
CA ASP A 95 -0.59 11.87 -9.16
C ASP A 95 -1.16 13.18 -9.71
N ILE A 96 -0.66 14.30 -9.19
CA ILE A 96 -1.03 15.66 -9.63
C ILE A 96 -0.03 16.25 -10.63
N VAL A 97 0.95 15.46 -11.05
CA VAL A 97 1.95 15.80 -12.06
C VAL A 97 1.75 14.96 -13.32
N GLU A 98 2.15 15.50 -14.47
CA GLU A 98 2.04 14.80 -15.76
C GLU A 98 3.01 13.61 -15.85
N SER A 99 4.19 13.70 -15.24
CA SER A 99 5.21 12.66 -15.30
C SER A 99 6.12 12.68 -14.07
N ASN A 100 6.64 11.51 -13.71
CA ASN A 100 7.62 11.25 -12.65
C ASN A 100 8.38 9.95 -12.97
N ASP A 101 9.42 9.61 -12.19
CA ASP A 101 10.24 8.39 -12.43
C ASP A 101 9.47 7.06 -12.33
N THR A 102 8.27 7.06 -11.74
CA THR A 102 7.42 5.86 -11.66
C THR A 102 6.60 5.67 -12.94
N LEU A 103 6.44 6.74 -13.75
CA LEU A 103 5.74 6.76 -15.03
C LEU A 103 6.68 6.64 -16.25
N SER A 104 7.99 6.71 -16.03
CA SER A 104 9.03 6.68 -17.07
C SER A 104 9.51 5.27 -17.41
#